data_AF-W2T085-F1
#
_entry.id   AF-W2T085-F1
#
_cell.length_a   1.000
_cell.length_b   1.000
_cell.length_c   1.000
_cell.angle_alpha   90.00
_cell.angle_beta   90.00
_cell.angle_gamma   90.00
#
_symmetry.space_group_name_H-M   'P 1'
#
loop_
_entity.id
_entity.type
_entity.pdbx_description
1 polymer ?
#
loop_
_entity_poly.entity_id
_entity_poly.type
_entity_poly.pdbx_seq_one_letter_code
_entity_poly.pdbx_strand_id
1 'polypeptide(L)'
;MINQDIAFVVEFSTSSGDLNASHAASNFITQYFITSSEFDDTYSNYAIVPFPNASTYSSLSGGAQDFGTLRTTDFSATFQMLFRLFANEDVSDIKSGLSYTSDHEFRLLHDENPRTILLFANRYKFLM
;
A
#
# COMPACT_ATOMS: atom_id res chain seq x y z
N MET A 1 16.89 5.96 8.65
CA MET A 1 16.22 4.84 9.34
C MET A 1 14.99 5.33 10.08
N ILE A 2 13.84 4.90 9.58
CA ILE A 2 12.51 5.20 10.07
C ILE A 2 12.11 4.09 11.04
N ASN A 3 11.56 4.48 12.18
CA ASN A 3 11.06 3.59 13.23
C ASN A 3 9.57 3.90 13.46
N GLN A 4 8.75 3.43 12.53
CA GLN A 4 7.32 3.75 12.43
C GLN A 4 6.61 2.68 11.60
N ASP A 5 5.36 2.36 11.94
CA ASP A 5 4.53 1.51 11.10
C ASP A 5 4.03 2.29 9.89
N ILE A 6 4.20 1.75 8.70
CA ILE A 6 3.90 2.46 7.45
C ILE A 6 2.91 1.70 6.60
N ALA A 7 1.78 2.33 6.32
CA ALA A 7 0.85 1.86 5.31
C ALA A 7 1.06 2.63 4.00
N PHE A 8 1.48 1.91 2.96
CA PHE A 8 1.47 2.38 1.58
C PHE A 8 0.06 2.19 1.02
N VAL A 9 -0.72 3.26 0.99
CA VAL A 9 -2.08 3.24 0.43
C VAL A 9 -1.98 3.61 -1.05
N VAL A 10 -2.23 2.64 -1.92
CA VAL A 10 -1.87 2.74 -3.35
C VAL A 10 -3.09 2.53 -4.22
N GLU A 11 -3.30 3.49 -5.13
CA GLU A 11 -4.30 3.36 -6.18
C GLU A 11 -3.82 2.37 -7.24
N PHE A 12 -4.55 1.27 -7.40
CA PHE A 12 -4.30 0.32 -8.47
C PHE A 12 -5.42 0.42 -9.49
N SER A 13 -5.16 1.22 -10.54
CA SER A 13 -6.04 1.46 -11.68
C SER A 13 -7.37 2.15 -11.36
N THR A 14 -7.84 2.87 -12.36
CA THR A 14 -9.15 3.49 -12.44
C THR A 14 -9.83 2.96 -13.69
N SER A 15 -11.14 3.19 -13.85
CA SER A 15 -11.83 2.93 -15.13
C SER A 15 -11.15 3.59 -16.35
N SER A 16 -10.27 4.58 -16.14
CA SER A 16 -9.43 5.20 -17.19
C SER A 16 -8.12 4.47 -17.52
N GLY A 17 -7.74 3.43 -16.78
CA GLY A 17 -6.47 2.71 -16.96
C GLY A 17 -5.22 3.52 -16.58
N ASP A 18 -5.36 4.56 -15.74
CA ASP A 18 -4.22 5.35 -15.25
C ASP A 18 -3.49 4.62 -14.13
N LEU A 19 -2.21 4.35 -14.36
CA LEU A 19 -1.33 3.58 -13.49
C LEU A 19 -0.23 4.43 -12.84
N ASN A 20 -0.24 5.75 -13.04
CA ASN A 20 0.82 6.64 -12.57
C ASN A 20 1.07 6.53 -11.06
N ALA A 21 0.00 6.50 -10.26
CA ALA A 21 0.08 6.30 -8.81
C ALA A 21 0.76 4.97 -8.44
N SER A 22 0.33 3.86 -9.05
CA SER A 22 0.93 2.54 -8.81
C SER A 22 2.40 2.49 -9.24
N HIS A 23 2.76 3.09 -10.39
CA HIS A 23 4.17 3.18 -10.82
C HIS A 23 5.00 4.04 -9.87
N ALA A 24 4.47 5.18 -9.40
CA ALA A 24 5.15 6.04 -8.45
C ALA A 24 5.38 5.33 -7.11
N ALA A 25 4.38 4.62 -6.59
CA ALA A 25 4.51 3.81 -5.37
C ALA A 25 5.59 2.74 -5.53
N SER A 26 5.53 1.97 -6.62
CA SER A 26 6.51 0.92 -6.92
C SER A 26 7.93 1.46 -7.00
N ASN A 27 8.14 2.58 -7.73
CA ASN A 27 9.45 3.21 -7.84
C ASN A 27 9.94 3.75 -6.49
N PHE A 28 9.09 4.47 -5.74
CA PHE A 28 9.47 4.99 -4.43
C PHE A 28 9.88 3.88 -3.47
N ILE A 29 9.07 2.83 -3.37
CA ILE A 29 9.33 1.74 -2.42
C ILE A 29 10.59 0.97 -2.82
N THR A 30 10.75 0.61 -4.09
CA THR A 30 11.90 -0.19 -4.54
C THR A 30 13.21 0.61 -4.58
N GLN A 31 13.19 1.82 -5.15
CA GLN A 31 14.42 2.58 -5.42
C GLN A 31 14.89 3.41 -4.22
N TYR A 32 13.96 3.85 -3.37
CA TYR A 32 14.30 4.62 -2.18
C TYR A 32 14.14 3.78 -0.93
N PHE A 33 12.93 3.33 -0.62
CA PHE A 33 12.61 2.78 0.69
C PHE A 33 13.42 1.50 1.02
N ILE A 34 13.50 0.57 0.07
CA ILE A 34 14.25 -0.69 0.21
C ILE A 34 15.75 -0.47 -0.04
N THR A 35 16.11 0.11 -1.17
CA THR A 35 17.53 0.22 -1.61
C THR A 35 18.36 1.09 -0.68
N SER A 36 17.78 2.15 -0.10
CA SER A 36 18.49 2.99 0.88
C SER A 36 18.41 2.45 2.31
N SER A 37 17.78 1.29 2.53
CA SER A 37 17.58 0.68 3.85
C SER A 37 17.00 1.67 4.86
N GLU A 38 16.01 2.45 4.42
CA GLU A 38 15.37 3.45 5.27
C GLU A 38 14.39 2.82 6.26
N PHE A 39 13.86 1.64 5.93
CA PHE A 39 12.98 0.87 6.81
C PHE A 39 13.79 0.02 7.79
N ASP A 40 13.58 0.23 9.08
CA ASP A 40 14.08 -0.66 10.13
C ASP A 40 12.99 -1.64 10.53
N ASP A 41 13.04 -2.84 9.98
CA ASP A 41 12.10 -3.94 10.20
C ASP A 41 12.23 -4.60 11.57
N THR A 42 13.21 -4.21 12.40
CA THR A 42 13.30 -4.62 13.80
C THR A 42 12.26 -3.90 14.66
N TYR A 43 11.90 -2.68 14.27
CA TYR A 43 11.02 -1.80 15.04
C TYR A 43 9.84 -1.25 14.24
N SER A 44 9.72 -1.57 12.96
CA SER A 44 8.68 -1.03 12.09
C SER A 44 7.91 -2.15 11.39
N ASN A 45 6.62 -1.93 11.20
CA ASN A 45 5.77 -2.77 10.37
C ASN A 45 5.40 -2.06 9.05
N TYR A 46 5.08 -2.81 8.00
CA TYR A 46 4.55 -2.21 6.77
C TYR A 46 3.27 -2.89 6.28
N ALA A 47 2.51 -2.18 5.46
CA ALA A 47 1.36 -2.72 4.75
C ALA A 47 1.24 -2.07 3.37
N ILE A 48 0.78 -2.82 2.37
CA ILE A 48 0.46 -2.29 1.04
C ILE A 48 -1.04 -2.41 0.87
N VAL A 49 -1.76 -1.30 1.04
CA VAL A 49 -3.23 -1.28 1.00
C VAL A 49 -3.68 -0.81 -0.38
N PRO A 50 -4.19 -1.70 -1.25
CA PRO A 50 -4.73 -1.31 -2.54
C PRO A 50 -6.10 -0.62 -2.36
N PHE A 51 -6.42 0.36 -3.20
CA PHE A 51 -7.78 0.86 -3.39
C PHE A 51 -8.11 0.97 -4.90
N PRO A 52 -9.40 0.91 -5.29
CA PRO A 52 -10.65 1.14 -4.52
C PRO A 52 -11.11 0.02 -3.57
N ASN A 53 -10.61 -1.20 -3.72
CA ASN A 53 -11.20 -2.37 -3.06
C ASN A 53 -10.23 -3.03 -2.06
N ALA A 54 -9.96 -2.31 -0.97
CA ALA A 54 -9.04 -2.74 0.08
C ALA A 54 -9.49 -4.04 0.77
N SER A 55 -10.79 -4.36 0.82
CA SER A 55 -11.28 -5.63 1.37
C SER A 55 -10.74 -6.86 0.65
N THR A 56 -10.51 -6.77 -0.66
CA THR A 56 -9.94 -7.88 -1.44
C THR A 56 -8.49 -8.17 -1.04
N TYR A 57 -7.77 -7.20 -0.47
CA TYR A 57 -6.41 -7.39 0.05
C TYR A 57 -6.36 -8.50 1.11
N SER A 58 -7.22 -8.44 2.14
CA SER A 58 -7.30 -9.48 3.19
C SER A 58 -7.50 -10.90 2.64
N SER A 59 -8.22 -11.01 1.53
CA SER A 59 -8.59 -12.28 0.91
C SER A 59 -7.45 -12.90 0.10
N LEU A 60 -6.62 -12.06 -0.51
CA LEU A 60 -5.53 -12.45 -1.41
C LEU A 60 -4.24 -12.77 -0.68
N SER A 61 -3.99 -11.99 0.37
CA SER A 61 -2.77 -12.07 1.14
C SER A 61 -2.84 -13.21 2.17
N GLY A 62 -4.00 -13.85 2.34
CA GLY A 62 -4.27 -14.75 3.48
C GLY A 62 -4.19 -14.00 4.81
N GLY A 63 -4.35 -12.67 4.77
CA GLY A 63 -3.84 -11.79 5.81
C GLY A 63 -2.31 -11.72 5.79
N ALA A 64 -1.67 -11.39 4.66
CA ALA A 64 -0.28 -10.90 4.66
C ALA A 64 -0.30 -9.53 5.32
N GLN A 65 -0.45 -9.60 6.63
CA GLN A 65 0.24 -8.79 7.58
C GLN A 65 1.70 -8.79 7.17
N ASP A 66 2.10 -7.76 6.44
CA ASP A 66 3.45 -7.54 5.95
C ASP A 66 4.34 -7.06 7.12
N PHE A 67 4.40 -7.86 8.18
CA PHE A 67 5.18 -7.59 9.38
C PHE A 67 6.50 -8.37 9.29
N GLY A 68 7.48 -7.79 8.60
CA GLY A 68 8.81 -8.37 8.42
C GLY A 68 9.71 -7.56 7.49
N THR A 69 10.84 -8.14 7.08
CA THR A 69 11.80 -7.49 6.19
C THR A 69 11.17 -7.12 4.85
N LEU A 70 11.12 -5.83 4.54
CA LEU A 70 10.70 -5.35 3.23
C LEU A 70 11.78 -5.63 2.19
N ARG A 71 11.67 -6.76 1.47
CA ARG A 71 12.61 -7.17 0.41
C ARG A 71 12.05 -6.84 -0.96
N THR A 72 12.92 -6.45 -1.89
CA THR A 72 12.52 -6.12 -3.27
C THR A 72 11.80 -7.28 -3.98
N THR A 73 12.21 -8.53 -3.71
CA THR A 73 11.60 -9.72 -4.32
C THR A 73 10.16 -9.92 -3.87
N ASP A 74 9.90 -9.73 -2.58
CA ASP A 74 8.59 -9.95 -1.98
C ASP A 74 7.66 -8.81 -2.37
N PHE A 75 8.14 -7.58 -2.26
CA PHE A 75 7.44 -6.40 -2.74
C PHE A 75 7.03 -6.54 -4.21
N SER A 76 7.98 -6.89 -5.09
CA SER A 76 7.71 -7.00 -6.53
C SER A 76 6.65 -8.06 -6.85
N ALA A 77 6.68 -9.21 -6.16
CA ALA A 77 5.70 -10.27 -6.34
C ALA A 77 4.30 -9.84 -5.87
N THR A 78 4.20 -9.29 -4.66
CA THR A 78 2.94 -8.77 -4.10
C THR A 78 2.38 -7.65 -4.97
N PHE A 79 3.20 -6.68 -5.35
CA PHE A 79 2.79 -5.54 -6.16
C PHE A 79 2.30 -5.96 -7.56
N GLN A 80 2.96 -6.93 -8.21
CA GLN A 80 2.51 -7.49 -9.48
C GLN A 80 1.19 -8.25 -9.36
N MET A 81 0.99 -8.98 -8.25
CA MET A 81 -0.26 -9.69 -7.97
C MET A 81 -1.41 -8.69 -7.78
N LEU A 82 -1.23 -7.68 -6.94
CA LEU A 82 -2.21 -6.60 -6.73
C LEU A 82 -2.54 -5.92 -8.07
N PHE A 83 -1.52 -5.58 -8.85
CA PHE A 83 -1.71 -4.98 -10.16
C PHE A 83 -2.60 -5.82 -11.08
N ARG A 84 -2.41 -7.13 -11.17
CA ARG A 84 -3.24 -8.00 -12.02
C ARG A 84 -4.70 -8.07 -11.58
N LEU A 85 -4.95 -7.94 -10.29
CA LEU A 85 -6.29 -8.12 -9.71
C LEU A 85 -7.09 -6.82 -9.78
N PHE A 86 -6.44 -5.69 -9.56
CA PHE A 86 -7.10 -4.39 -9.51
C PHE A 86 -7.00 -3.59 -10.82
N ALA A 87 -6.24 -4.03 -11.83
CA ALA A 87 -6.04 -3.32 -13.10
C ALA A 87 -7.32 -2.87 -13.83
N ASN A 88 -8.49 -3.46 -13.53
CA ASN A 88 -9.76 -3.17 -14.21
C ASN A 88 -10.94 -2.94 -13.25
N GLU A 89 -10.70 -2.66 -11.96
CA GLU A 89 -11.80 -2.40 -11.02
C GLU A 89 -12.34 -0.96 -11.11
N ASP A 90 -13.54 -0.75 -10.54
CA ASP A 90 -14.36 0.46 -10.63
C ASP A 90 -13.69 1.73 -10.06
N VAL A 91 -14.41 2.85 -10.11
CA VAL A 91 -13.95 4.18 -9.69
C VAL A 91 -13.23 4.16 -8.34
N SER A 92 -12.01 4.65 -8.38
CA SER A 92 -11.11 4.83 -7.25
C SER A 92 -11.80 5.51 -6.04
N ASP A 93 -11.82 4.82 -4.89
CA ASP A 93 -12.31 5.32 -3.61
C ASP A 93 -11.15 5.43 -2.61
N ILE A 94 -10.55 6.62 -2.51
CA ILE A 94 -9.50 6.86 -1.50
C ILE A 94 -10.01 6.57 -0.08
N LYS A 95 -11.29 6.82 0.21
CA LYS A 95 -11.82 6.67 1.58
C LYS A 95 -11.84 5.22 2.01
N SER A 96 -12.09 4.28 1.11
CA SER A 96 -12.04 2.85 1.43
C SER A 96 -10.63 2.43 1.82
N GLY A 97 -9.61 2.86 1.06
CA GLY A 97 -8.20 2.60 1.38
C GLY A 97 -7.80 3.15 2.74
N LEU A 98 -8.08 4.44 3.00
CA LEU A 98 -7.75 5.09 4.28
C LEU A 98 -8.49 4.48 5.47
N SER A 99 -9.79 4.19 5.32
CA SER A 99 -10.60 3.60 6.40
C SER A 99 -10.12 2.18 6.71
N TYR A 100 -9.84 1.39 5.68
CA TYR A 100 -9.32 0.03 5.85
C TYR A 100 -7.95 0.05 6.55
N THR A 101 -7.04 0.95 6.19
CA THR A 101 -5.76 1.12 6.91
C THR A 101 -5.98 1.40 8.40
N SER A 102 -6.86 2.34 8.74
CA SER A 102 -7.09 2.76 10.12
C SER A 102 -7.86 1.72 10.95
N ASP A 103 -8.88 1.09 10.35
CA ASP A 103 -9.82 0.23 11.07
C ASP A 103 -9.45 -1.25 11.02
N HIS A 104 -8.59 -1.65 10.07
CA HIS A 104 -8.12 -3.01 9.92
C HIS A 104 -6.61 -3.10 10.18
N GLU A 105 -5.78 -2.61 9.25
CA GLU A 105 -4.32 -2.86 9.27
C GLU A 105 -3.66 -2.38 10.57
N PHE A 106 -3.81 -1.11 10.94
CA PHE A 106 -3.21 -0.58 12.16
C PHE A 106 -3.84 -1.10 13.46
N ARG A 107 -5.01 -1.74 13.40
CA ARG A 107 -5.59 -2.39 14.59
C ARG A 107 -5.00 -3.77 14.86
N LEU A 108 -4.41 -4.41 13.86
CA LEU A 108 -3.71 -5.69 14.00
C LEU A 108 -2.36 -5.51 14.72
N LEU A 109 -1.83 -4.29 14.69
CA LEU A 109 -0.60 -3.92 15.39
C LEU A 109 -0.90 -3.60 16.86
N HIS A 110 -0.29 -4.38 17.74
CA HIS A 110 -0.40 -4.25 19.20
C HIS A 110 0.82 -3.56 19.82
N ASP A 111 1.56 -2.78 19.04
CA ASP A 111 2.70 -1.99 19.48
C ASP A 111 2.34 -0.50 19.73
N GLU A 112 3.33 0.27 20.18
CA GLU A 112 3.22 1.71 20.44
C GLU A 112 3.94 2.56 19.36
N ASN A 113 4.29 1.97 18.23
CA ASN A 113 5.07 2.67 17.22
C ASN A 113 4.23 3.80 16.58
N PRO A 114 4.86 4.93 16.21
CA PRO A 114 4.16 5.96 15.44
C PRO A 114 3.70 5.38 14.10
N ARG A 115 2.51 5.80 13.65
CA ARG A 115 1.87 5.27 12.44
C ARG A 115 1.85 6.33 11.34
N THR A 116 2.29 5.95 10.15
CA THR A 116 2.38 6.83 8.99
C THR A 116 1.64 6.23 7.80
N ILE A 117 0.87 7.06 7.11
CA ILE A 117 0.22 6.70 5.84
C ILE A 117 0.92 7.44 4.71
N LEU A 118 1.38 6.68 3.71
CA LEU A 118 1.88 7.23 2.46
C LEU A 118 0.86 6.93 1.35
N LEU A 119 0.14 7.96 0.92
CA LEU A 119 -0.91 7.87 -0.08
C LEU A 119 -0.36 8.13 -1.49
N PHE A 120 -0.58 7.18 -2.39
CA PHE A 120 -0.30 7.28 -3.82
C PHE A 120 -1.61 7.24 -4.58
N ALA A 121 -2.05 8.40 -5.08
CA ALA A 121 -3.29 8.56 -5.82
C ALA A 121 -3.08 9.41 -7.08
N ASN A 122 -3.79 9.07 -8.15
CA ASN A 122 -3.88 9.84 -9.37
C ASN A 122 -4.69 11.13 -9.09
N ARG A 123 -4.42 12.19 -9.86
CA ARG A 123 -5.26 13.39 -9.77
C ARG A 123 -6.66 13.08 -10.30
N TYR A 124 -7.65 13.13 -9.43
CA TYR A 124 -9.04 13.25 -9.87
C TYR A 124 -9.24 14.59 -10.56
N LYS A 125 -9.80 14.57 -11.77
CA LYS A 125 -10.60 15.72 -12.20
C LYS A 125 -11.83 15.74 -11.31
N PHE A 126 -11.81 16.56 -10.26
CA PHE A 126 -13.06 17.00 -9.65
C PHE A 126 -13.83 17.72 -10.76
N LEU A 127 -14.85 17.07 -11.30
CA LEU A 127 -15.90 17.77 -12.03
C LEU A 127 -16.63 18.60 -10.96
N MET A 128 -16.21 19.87 -10.83
CA MET A 128 -17.03 20.93 -10.23
C MET A 128 -18.23 21.20 -11.12
#